data_AF-A0A2X1QGV8-F1
#
_entry.id   AF-A0A2X1QGV8-F1
#
_cell.length_a   1.000
_cell.length_b   1.000
_cell.length_c   1.000
_cell.angle_alpha   90.00
_cell.angle_beta   90.00
_cell.angle_gamma   90.00
#
_symmetry.space_group_name_H-M   'P 1'
#
loop_
_entity.id
_entity.type
_entity.pdbx_description
1 polymer ?
#
loop_
_entity_poly.entity_id
_entity_poly.type
_entity_poly.pdbx_seq_one_letter_code
_entity_poly.pdbx_strand_id
1 'polypeptide(L)'
;MVPRGAADKLFINTAGIGAIPADIRWGTQQISAGDVLLVSGTLGDHGATILNLREQMGLDGALSSDCAVLTPLIQTLRPLSGVKALRDATRGGVNAVAHEFAAASGCGIELQEATLPVNDTVRGVCELLGLDALNFANEGKLVLAVARDEAENVLAHLRSHALGRDAAIIGEVVVRPGVRSVGLYGVKRTLDLPTPNRCREFVNDGVGSRIAAGAFSGLQNCAHM
;
A
#
# COMPACT_ATOMS: atom_id res chain seq x y z
N MET A 1 10.08 -6.33 -20.47
CA MET A 1 11.03 -5.73 -21.42
C MET A 1 10.26 -4.84 -22.37
N VAL A 2 10.58 -3.55 -22.44
CA VAL A 2 9.99 -2.63 -23.43
C VAL A 2 10.87 -2.66 -24.68
N PRO A 3 10.34 -2.96 -25.88
CA PRO A 3 11.12 -2.94 -27.11
C PRO A 3 11.72 -1.56 -27.40
N ARG A 4 12.89 -1.52 -28.05
CA ARG A 4 13.49 -0.27 -28.51
C ARG A 4 12.50 0.50 -29.39
N GLY A 5 12.26 1.78 -29.08
CA GLY A 5 11.33 2.64 -29.80
C GLY A 5 9.85 2.51 -29.39
N ALA A 6 9.51 1.59 -28.48
CA ALA A 6 8.17 1.45 -27.94
C ALA A 6 7.92 2.31 -26.68
N ALA A 7 8.82 3.25 -26.39
CA ALA A 7 8.67 4.14 -25.25
C ALA A 7 7.77 5.33 -25.59
N ASP A 8 6.71 5.51 -24.81
CA ASP A 8 5.92 6.73 -24.85
C ASP A 8 6.66 7.82 -24.05
N LYS A 9 7.40 8.66 -24.78
CA LYS A 9 8.26 9.74 -24.28
C LYS A 9 9.49 9.26 -23.51
N LEU A 10 9.39 8.98 -22.21
CA LEU A 10 10.56 8.81 -21.34
C LEU A 10 10.31 7.78 -20.24
N PHE A 11 11.23 6.83 -20.12
CA PHE A 11 11.30 5.88 -19.00
C PHE A 11 12.59 6.10 -18.21
N ILE A 12 12.47 6.04 -16.88
CA ILE A 12 13.59 6.13 -15.95
C ILE A 12 13.68 4.80 -15.21
N ASN A 13 14.87 4.20 -15.16
CA ASN A 13 15.15 3.05 -14.31
C ASN A 13 16.19 3.47 -13.27
N THR A 14 15.93 3.13 -12.01
CA THR A 14 16.82 3.43 -10.89
C THR A 14 17.10 2.14 -10.12
N ALA A 15 18.32 2.01 -9.61
CA ALA A 15 18.73 0.95 -8.70
C ALA A 15 19.41 1.58 -7.48
N GLY A 16 19.16 1.04 -6.30
CA GLY A 16 19.70 1.52 -5.04
C GLY A 16 20.38 0.40 -4.26
N ILE A 17 21.40 0.75 -3.47
CA ILE A 17 22.06 -0.16 -2.53
C ILE A 17 22.02 0.46 -1.13
N GLY A 18 22.01 -0.37 -0.10
CA GLY A 18 22.09 0.06 1.29
C GLY A 18 22.50 -1.10 2.19
N ALA A 19 23.09 -0.79 3.34
CA ALA A 19 23.44 -1.78 4.36
C ALA A 19 22.35 -1.80 5.44
N ILE A 20 21.83 -2.99 5.74
CA ILE A 20 20.86 -3.18 6.82
C ILE A 20 21.64 -3.33 8.14
N PRO A 21 21.39 -2.48 9.15
CA PRO A 21 22.00 -2.60 10.47
C PRO A 21 21.73 -3.99 11.10
N ALA A 22 22.74 -4.60 11.72
CA ALA A 22 22.66 -5.98 12.21
C ALA A 22 21.64 -6.20 13.34
N ASP A 23 21.32 -5.13 14.06
CA ASP A 23 20.34 -5.07 15.14
C ASP A 23 18.89 -4.95 14.62
N ILE A 24 18.70 -4.58 13.35
CA ILE A 24 17.37 -4.47 12.74
C ILE A 24 17.00 -5.77 12.08
N ARG A 25 15.90 -6.36 12.58
CA ARG A 25 15.24 -7.50 11.97
C ARG A 25 13.81 -7.08 11.72
N TRP A 26 13.54 -6.48 10.57
CA TRP A 26 12.16 -6.27 10.11
C TRP A 26 11.88 -7.24 8.98
N GLY A 27 10.79 -7.99 9.08
CA GLY A 27 10.41 -8.99 8.10
C GLY A 27 9.02 -9.53 8.36
N THR A 28 8.30 -9.86 7.29
CA THR A 28 6.92 -10.35 7.34
C THR A 28 6.77 -11.68 8.10
N GLN A 29 7.86 -12.44 8.24
CA GLN A 29 7.89 -13.69 9.01
C GLN A 29 7.76 -13.47 10.52
N GLN A 30 7.95 -12.25 11.02
CA GLN A 30 7.82 -11.92 12.45
C GLN A 30 6.38 -11.53 12.83
N ILE A 31 5.52 -11.35 11.84
CA ILE A 31 4.12 -11.01 12.04
C ILE A 31 3.40 -12.19 12.68
N SER A 32 2.66 -11.92 13.74
CA SER A 32 1.89 -12.91 14.50
C SER A 32 0.49 -12.38 14.82
N ALA A 33 -0.46 -13.28 15.03
CA ALA A 33 -1.79 -12.91 15.48
C ALA A 33 -1.73 -12.05 16.76
N GLY A 34 -2.54 -10.99 16.78
CA GLY A 34 -2.52 -9.96 17.83
C GLY A 34 -1.77 -8.70 17.43
N ASP A 35 -0.85 -8.75 16.47
CA ASP A 35 -0.17 -7.56 15.96
C ASP A 35 -1.14 -6.56 15.34
N VAL A 36 -0.73 -5.30 15.28
CA VAL A 36 -1.52 -4.17 14.80
C VAL A 36 -0.93 -3.66 13.49
N LEU A 37 -1.80 -3.31 12.53
CA LEU A 37 -1.39 -2.69 11.28
C LEU A 37 -1.54 -1.17 11.38
N LEU A 38 -0.49 -0.46 11.00
CA LEU A 38 -0.46 1.00 10.92
C LEU A 38 -0.13 1.44 9.50
N VAL A 39 -0.58 2.64 9.16
CA VAL A 39 -0.11 3.38 7.98
C VAL A 39 0.51 4.69 8.42
N SER A 40 1.50 5.17 7.67
CA SER A 40 2.19 6.43 8.00
C SER A 40 1.39 7.68 7.63
N GLY A 41 0.30 7.59 6.89
CA GLY A 41 -0.49 8.75 6.48
C GLY A 41 -1.73 8.39 5.70
N THR A 42 -2.33 9.39 5.06
CA THR A 42 -3.51 9.24 4.21
C THR A 42 -3.30 8.25 3.06
N LEU A 43 -4.38 7.65 2.57
CA LEU A 43 -4.31 6.63 1.52
C LEU A 43 -4.81 7.18 0.18
N GLY A 44 -4.05 6.89 -0.87
CA GLY A 44 -4.47 7.04 -2.25
C GLY A 44 -4.25 8.42 -2.88
N ASP A 45 -3.49 9.31 -2.22
CA ASP A 45 -3.26 10.67 -2.71
C ASP A 45 -2.58 10.69 -4.09
N HIS A 46 -1.53 9.89 -4.30
CA HIS A 46 -0.86 9.80 -5.61
C HIS A 46 -1.78 9.22 -6.68
N GLY A 47 -2.39 8.06 -6.42
CA GLY A 47 -3.31 7.41 -7.36
C GLY A 47 -4.46 8.34 -7.78
N ALA A 48 -5.11 9.00 -6.82
CA ALA A 48 -6.19 9.95 -7.09
C ALA A 48 -5.71 11.17 -7.88
N THR A 49 -4.52 11.70 -7.58
CA THR A 49 -3.94 12.83 -8.33
C THR A 49 -3.73 12.47 -9.80
N ILE A 50 -3.16 11.29 -10.07
CA ILE A 50 -2.94 10.82 -11.45
C ILE A 50 -4.26 10.56 -12.18
N LEU A 51 -5.25 9.96 -11.50
CA LEU A 51 -6.58 9.74 -12.08
C LEU A 51 -7.28 11.06 -12.41
N ASN A 52 -7.27 12.05 -11.50
CA ASN A 52 -7.85 13.36 -11.77
C ASN A 52 -7.24 14.02 -13.02
N LEU A 53 -5.91 13.97 -13.16
CA LEU A 53 -5.21 14.55 -14.30
C LEU A 53 -5.50 13.82 -15.62
N ARG A 54 -5.71 12.50 -15.58
CA ARG A 54 -5.99 11.68 -16.77
C ARG A 54 -7.44 11.79 -17.22
N GLU A 55 -8.37 11.66 -16.27
CA GLU A 55 -9.82 11.68 -16.53
C GLU A 55 -10.40 13.10 -16.59
N GLN A 56 -9.57 14.13 -16.37
CA GLN A 56 -9.96 15.55 -16.41
C GLN A 56 -11.15 15.84 -15.49
N MET A 57 -11.11 15.33 -14.27
CA MET A 57 -12.26 15.38 -13.34
C MET A 57 -12.54 16.78 -12.79
N GLY A 58 -11.69 17.78 -13.10
CA GLY A 58 -11.86 19.17 -12.68
C GLY A 58 -11.59 19.41 -11.20
N LEU A 59 -10.86 18.51 -10.52
CA LEU A 59 -10.44 18.67 -9.12
C LEU A 59 -9.03 19.30 -9.02
N ASP A 60 -8.70 20.17 -9.96
CA ASP A 60 -7.37 20.77 -10.06
C ASP A 60 -7.05 21.65 -8.85
N GLY A 61 -5.87 21.43 -8.27
CA GLY A 61 -5.41 22.14 -7.06
C GLY A 61 -5.95 21.58 -5.74
N ALA A 62 -6.92 20.65 -5.77
CA ALA A 62 -7.41 19.97 -4.57
C ALA A 62 -6.66 18.67 -4.24
N LEU A 63 -6.00 18.08 -5.24
CA LEU A 63 -5.20 16.86 -5.10
C LEU A 63 -3.71 17.13 -5.37
N SER A 64 -2.85 16.52 -4.56
CA SER A 64 -1.42 16.50 -4.76
C SER A 64 -0.88 15.12 -4.44
N SER A 65 0.09 14.66 -5.22
CA SER A 65 0.81 13.42 -4.92
C SER A 65 1.57 13.54 -3.61
N ASP A 66 1.64 12.42 -2.89
CA ASP A 66 2.40 12.25 -1.66
C ASP A 66 3.87 11.82 -1.88
N CYS A 67 4.37 11.85 -3.12
CA CYS A 67 5.71 11.39 -3.47
C CYS A 67 6.81 12.03 -2.60
N ALA A 68 7.50 11.22 -1.80
CA ALA A 68 8.50 11.69 -0.85
C ALA A 68 9.53 10.60 -0.50
N VAL A 69 10.75 11.03 -0.17
CA VAL A 69 11.77 10.11 0.38
C VAL A 69 11.44 9.81 1.84
N LEU A 70 11.15 8.55 2.14
CA LEU A 70 10.69 8.12 3.47
C LEU A 70 11.82 7.79 4.44
N THR A 71 13.08 7.79 3.99
CA THR A 71 14.24 7.49 4.85
C THR A 71 14.25 8.28 6.17
N PRO A 72 14.00 9.61 6.19
CA PRO A 72 13.99 10.37 7.45
C PRO A 72 12.94 9.86 8.45
N LEU A 73 11.75 9.50 7.97
CA LEU A 73 10.69 8.90 8.79
C LEU A 73 11.10 7.51 9.28
N ILE A 74 11.65 6.67 8.41
CA ILE A 74 12.07 5.31 8.78
C ILE A 74 13.18 5.34 9.84
N GLN A 75 14.09 6.31 9.77
CA GLN A 75 15.15 6.45 10.79
C GLN A 75 14.60 6.68 12.19
N THR A 76 13.45 7.36 12.35
CA THR A 76 12.84 7.59 13.68
C THR A 76 12.26 6.32 14.30
N LEU A 77 11.99 5.29 13.48
CA LEU A 77 11.43 4.01 13.93
C LEU A 77 12.51 3.03 14.40
N ARG A 78 13.75 3.20 13.95
CA ARG A 78 14.86 2.30 14.28
C ARG A 78 15.11 2.10 15.78
N PRO A 79 15.06 3.13 16.65
CA PRO A 79 15.27 2.93 18.08
C PRO A 79 14.07 2.31 18.81
N LEU A 80 12.92 2.14 18.14
CA LEU A 80 11.70 1.65 18.76
C LEU A 80 11.67 0.13 18.78
N SER A 81 11.21 -0.43 19.90
CA SER A 81 10.75 -1.81 19.99
C SER A 81 9.43 -2.01 19.26
N GLY A 82 9.12 -3.24 18.90
CA GLY A 82 7.79 -3.64 18.44
C GLY A 82 7.52 -3.48 16.95
N VAL A 83 8.29 -2.72 16.18
CA VAL A 83 8.18 -2.73 14.71
C VAL A 83 8.67 -4.08 14.18
N LYS A 84 7.77 -4.84 13.54
CA LYS A 84 8.05 -6.20 13.06
C LYS A 84 8.24 -6.26 11.56
N ALA A 85 7.44 -5.52 10.81
CA ALA A 85 7.55 -5.46 9.35
C ALA A 85 7.19 -4.07 8.84
N LEU A 86 7.79 -3.70 7.71
CA LEU A 86 7.63 -2.41 7.06
C LEU A 86 7.60 -2.61 5.55
N ARG A 87 6.68 -1.95 4.85
CA ARG A 87 6.64 -1.91 3.38
C ARG A 87 6.02 -0.62 2.87
N ASP A 88 6.45 -0.15 1.71
CA ASP A 88 5.82 0.94 0.98
C ASP A 88 4.55 0.48 0.26
N ALA A 89 3.54 1.34 0.19
CA ALA A 89 2.24 1.03 -0.41
C ALA A 89 2.10 1.56 -1.85
N THR A 90 3.07 1.23 -2.71
CA THR A 90 3.10 1.65 -4.12
C THR A 90 2.06 0.88 -4.95
N ARG A 91 2.46 -0.03 -5.82
CA ARG A 91 1.51 -0.69 -6.75
C ARG A 91 0.55 -1.62 -6.00
N GLY A 92 -0.75 -1.41 -6.21
CA GLY A 92 -1.82 -2.17 -5.54
C GLY A 92 -2.15 -1.67 -4.14
N GLY A 93 -1.49 -0.59 -3.70
CA GLY A 93 -1.81 0.12 -2.46
C GLY A 93 -1.64 -0.72 -1.20
N VAL A 94 -2.36 -0.32 -0.15
CA VAL A 94 -2.37 -1.00 1.14
C VAL A 94 -2.99 -2.40 1.03
N ASN A 95 -3.94 -2.60 0.11
CA ASN A 95 -4.57 -3.90 -0.11
C ASN A 95 -3.53 -4.97 -0.53
N ALA A 96 -2.65 -4.63 -1.47
CA ALA A 96 -1.57 -5.52 -1.90
C ALA A 96 -0.62 -5.86 -0.76
N VAL A 97 -0.20 -4.85 0.01
CA VAL A 97 0.71 -5.06 1.15
C VAL A 97 0.06 -5.94 2.23
N ALA A 98 -1.21 -5.74 2.54
CA ALA A 98 -1.93 -6.58 3.49
C ALA A 98 -2.00 -8.05 3.02
N HIS A 99 -2.24 -8.28 1.73
CA HIS A 99 -2.22 -9.64 1.16
C HIS A 99 -0.84 -10.28 1.24
N GLU A 100 0.22 -9.51 0.95
CA GLU A 100 1.60 -10.00 1.05
C GLU A 100 1.99 -10.32 2.49
N PHE A 101 1.57 -9.49 3.45
CA PHE A 101 1.80 -9.73 4.87
C PHE A 101 1.06 -10.99 5.34
N ALA A 102 -0.22 -11.13 4.99
CA ALA A 102 -1.01 -12.32 5.32
C ALA A 102 -0.43 -13.60 4.71
N ALA A 103 -0.04 -13.55 3.42
CA ALA A 103 0.53 -14.69 2.73
C ALA A 103 1.89 -15.12 3.31
N ALA A 104 2.76 -14.16 3.64
CA ALA A 104 4.09 -14.46 4.15
C ALA A 104 4.11 -14.91 5.61
N SER A 105 3.17 -14.43 6.45
CA SER A 105 3.08 -14.81 7.87
C SER A 105 2.18 -16.03 8.12
N GLY A 106 1.34 -16.40 7.15
CA GLY A 106 0.31 -17.43 7.33
C GLY A 106 -0.87 -17.00 8.21
N CYS A 107 -0.89 -15.74 8.67
CA CYS A 107 -1.98 -15.17 9.45
C CYS A 107 -3.02 -14.50 8.53
N GLY A 108 -4.15 -14.09 9.09
CA GLY A 108 -5.07 -13.16 8.44
C GLY A 108 -4.84 -11.72 8.87
N ILE A 109 -5.42 -10.81 8.10
CA ILE A 109 -5.42 -9.37 8.40
C ILE A 109 -6.85 -8.85 8.29
N GLU A 110 -7.27 -8.08 9.29
CA GLU A 110 -8.57 -7.41 9.31
C GLU A 110 -8.34 -5.90 9.36
N LEU A 111 -8.78 -5.21 8.30
CA LEU A 111 -8.66 -3.76 8.14
C LEU A 111 -9.97 -3.09 8.55
N GLN A 112 -9.90 -2.09 9.42
CA GLN A 112 -11.05 -1.35 9.91
C GLN A 112 -11.35 -0.18 8.98
N GLU A 113 -12.43 -0.27 8.19
CA GLU A 113 -12.78 0.76 7.19
C GLU A 113 -12.93 2.15 7.81
N ALA A 114 -13.48 2.21 9.03
CA ALA A 114 -13.71 3.47 9.75
C ALA A 114 -12.43 4.19 10.20
N THR A 115 -11.29 3.49 10.31
CA THR A 115 -10.03 4.09 10.78
C THR A 115 -9.06 4.40 9.65
N LEU A 116 -9.42 4.09 8.40
CA LEU A 116 -8.60 4.41 7.23
C LEU A 116 -8.48 5.94 7.08
N PRO A 117 -7.25 6.49 7.15
CA PRO A 117 -7.04 7.91 6.91
C PRO A 117 -7.15 8.15 5.41
N VAL A 118 -8.24 8.77 4.96
CA VAL A 118 -8.46 9.11 3.55
C VAL A 118 -8.91 10.56 3.49
N ASN A 119 -8.21 11.37 2.69
CA ASN A 119 -8.56 12.76 2.45
C ASN A 119 -9.95 12.85 1.79
N ASP A 120 -10.75 13.84 2.18
CA ASP A 120 -12.11 14.04 1.65
C ASP A 120 -12.14 14.15 0.11
N THR A 121 -11.13 14.79 -0.50
CA THR A 121 -11.06 14.86 -1.97
C THR A 121 -10.79 13.49 -2.59
N VAL A 122 -9.96 12.66 -1.94
CA VAL A 122 -9.71 11.28 -2.39
C VAL A 122 -10.97 10.43 -2.20
N ARG A 123 -11.71 10.60 -1.08
CA ARG A 123 -13.02 9.94 -0.89
C ARG A 123 -13.98 10.32 -2.01
N GLY A 124 -14.07 11.59 -2.39
CA GLY A 124 -14.90 12.04 -3.50
C GLY A 124 -14.56 11.34 -4.82
N VAL A 125 -13.27 11.15 -5.12
CA VAL A 125 -12.82 10.37 -6.29
C VAL A 125 -13.24 8.90 -6.19
N CYS A 126 -13.05 8.29 -5.02
CA CYS A 126 -13.48 6.91 -4.76
C CYS A 126 -14.99 6.73 -4.96
N GLU A 127 -15.80 7.64 -4.44
CA GLU A 127 -17.26 7.61 -4.57
C GLU A 127 -17.71 7.78 -6.03
N LEU A 128 -17.10 8.73 -6.75
CA LEU A 128 -17.46 9.02 -8.14
C LEU A 128 -17.15 7.83 -9.07
N LEU A 129 -16.01 7.16 -8.86
CA LEU A 129 -15.54 6.08 -9.74
C LEU A 129 -15.91 4.68 -9.24
N GLY A 130 -16.48 4.56 -8.03
CA GLY A 130 -16.73 3.26 -7.39
C GLY A 130 -15.44 2.48 -7.11
N LEU A 131 -14.37 3.21 -6.79
CA LEU A 131 -13.04 2.66 -6.50
C LEU A 131 -12.74 2.72 -5.00
N ASP A 132 -11.74 1.97 -4.57
CA ASP A 132 -11.33 1.90 -3.16
C ASP A 132 -9.92 2.47 -3.00
N ALA A 133 -9.76 3.40 -2.05
CA ALA A 133 -8.49 4.03 -1.70
C ALA A 133 -7.43 3.01 -1.27
N LEU A 134 -7.82 1.85 -0.73
CA LEU A 134 -6.91 0.75 -0.39
C LEU A 134 -6.14 0.22 -1.61
N ASN A 135 -6.69 0.38 -2.82
CA ASN A 135 -6.08 -0.07 -4.07
C ASN A 135 -5.29 1.03 -4.79
N PHE A 136 -5.43 2.30 -4.37
CA PHE A 136 -4.67 3.40 -4.96
C PHE A 136 -3.21 3.33 -4.56
N ALA A 137 -2.35 3.65 -5.52
CA ALA A 137 -0.91 3.73 -5.30
C ALA A 137 -0.55 4.95 -4.45
N ASN A 138 0.46 4.77 -3.60
CA ASN A 138 1.06 5.79 -2.75
C ASN A 138 2.56 5.85 -3.02
N GLU A 139 3.14 7.04 -3.11
CA GLU A 139 4.57 7.23 -3.37
C GLU A 139 5.30 7.86 -2.17
N GLY A 140 4.64 7.92 -1.00
CA GLY A 140 5.19 8.46 0.23
C GLY A 140 4.53 7.90 1.49
N LYS A 141 4.10 6.63 1.46
CA LYS A 141 3.41 5.99 2.59
C LYS A 141 3.97 4.61 2.90
N LEU A 142 4.00 4.30 4.19
CA LEU A 142 4.43 3.04 4.75
C LEU A 142 3.24 2.31 5.36
N VAL A 143 3.24 0.99 5.26
CA VAL A 143 2.41 0.07 6.05
C VAL A 143 3.35 -0.66 7.01
N LEU A 144 2.97 -0.69 8.28
CA LEU A 144 3.74 -1.29 9.36
C LEU A 144 2.92 -2.39 10.03
N ALA A 145 3.58 -3.48 10.38
CA ALA A 145 3.08 -4.42 11.37
C ALA A 145 3.85 -4.21 12.67
N VAL A 146 3.13 -3.98 13.77
CA VAL A 146 3.69 -3.60 15.07
C VAL A 146 3.11 -4.49 16.15
N ALA A 147 3.93 -4.85 17.15
CA ALA A 147 3.47 -5.53 18.35
C ALA A 147 2.39 -4.69 19.06
N ARG A 148 1.32 -5.34 19.54
CA ARG A 148 0.15 -4.66 20.12
C ARG A 148 0.51 -3.66 21.21
N ASP A 149 1.39 -4.06 22.12
CA ASP A 149 1.74 -3.25 23.29
C ASP A 149 2.60 -2.02 22.93
N GLU A 150 3.18 -1.99 21.73
CA GLU A 150 3.99 -0.88 21.20
C GLU A 150 3.25 -0.03 20.17
N ALA A 151 2.01 -0.40 19.80
CA ALA A 151 1.29 0.23 18.70
C ALA A 151 1.08 1.74 18.91
N GLU A 152 0.67 2.15 20.11
CA GLU A 152 0.45 3.56 20.44
C GLU A 152 1.76 4.36 20.50
N ASN A 153 2.84 3.73 21.00
CA ASN A 153 4.16 4.35 21.05
C ASN A 153 4.70 4.61 19.64
N VAL A 154 4.62 3.61 18.75
CA VAL A 154 5.02 3.75 17.34
C VAL A 154 4.14 4.78 16.62
N LEU A 155 2.82 4.76 16.87
CA LEU A 155 1.89 5.73 16.28
C LEU A 155 2.25 7.18 16.68
N ALA A 156 2.53 7.42 17.96
CA ALA A 156 2.93 8.74 18.45
C ALA A 156 4.24 9.20 17.79
N HIS A 157 5.22 8.31 17.64
CA HIS A 157 6.48 8.63 16.96
C HIS A 157 6.27 8.95 15.47
N LEU A 158 5.46 8.18 14.76
CA LEU A 158 5.08 8.51 13.37
C LEU A 158 4.47 9.91 13.31
N ARG A 159 3.49 10.21 14.17
CA ARG A 159 2.77 11.49 14.18
C ARG A 159 3.65 12.69 14.56
N SER A 160 4.76 12.47 15.26
CA SER A 160 5.73 13.54 15.58
C SER A 160 6.54 14.01 14.37
N HIS A 161 6.57 13.24 13.28
CA HIS A 161 7.30 13.56 12.06
C HIS A 161 6.36 14.11 10.98
N ALA A 162 6.81 15.10 10.20
CA ALA A 162 5.97 15.77 9.20
C ALA A 162 5.36 14.80 8.15
N LEU A 163 6.14 13.80 7.72
CA LEU A 163 5.69 12.74 6.79
C LEU A 163 4.77 11.69 7.43
N GLY A 164 4.64 11.68 8.76
CA GLY A 164 3.88 10.70 9.53
C GLY A 164 2.69 11.29 10.30
N ARG A 165 2.41 12.59 10.15
CA ARG A 165 1.42 13.34 10.95
C ARG A 165 0.01 12.74 10.90
N ASP A 166 -0.34 12.15 9.76
CA ASP A 166 -1.66 11.57 9.48
C ASP A 166 -1.66 10.05 9.70
N ALA A 167 -0.65 9.51 10.39
CA ALA A 167 -0.56 8.09 10.66
C ALA A 167 -1.74 7.60 11.49
N ALA A 168 -2.15 6.34 11.24
CA ALA A 168 -3.29 5.72 11.90
C ALA A 168 -3.10 4.22 12.05
N ILE A 169 -3.71 3.67 13.09
CA ILE A 169 -3.95 2.23 13.23
C ILE A 169 -5.13 1.86 12.34
N ILE A 170 -4.91 0.95 11.39
CA ILE A 170 -5.89 0.60 10.36
C ILE A 170 -6.41 -0.83 10.48
N GLY A 171 -5.90 -1.64 11.41
CA GLY A 171 -6.33 -3.01 11.53
C GLY A 171 -5.49 -3.86 12.46
N GLU A 172 -5.76 -5.15 12.45
CA GLU A 172 -5.06 -6.14 13.26
C GLU A 172 -4.80 -7.44 12.49
N VAL A 173 -3.78 -8.16 12.96
CA VAL A 173 -3.42 -9.49 12.49
C VAL A 173 -4.19 -10.51 13.32
N VAL A 174 -4.83 -11.45 12.66
CA VAL A 174 -5.69 -12.46 13.29
C VAL A 174 -5.27 -13.87 12.90
N VAL A 175 -5.67 -14.86 13.68
CA VAL A 175 -5.34 -16.27 13.42
C VAL A 175 -5.98 -16.76 12.13
N ARG A 176 -7.23 -16.35 11.85
CA ARG A 176 -7.99 -16.84 10.68
C ARG A 176 -7.40 -16.25 9.39
N PRO A 177 -6.86 -17.08 8.46
CA PRO A 177 -6.21 -16.61 7.24
C PRO A 177 -7.10 -15.75 6.33
N GLY A 178 -6.45 -15.02 5.42
CA GLY A 178 -7.08 -14.14 4.44
C GLY A 178 -7.20 -12.68 4.92
N VAL A 179 -7.43 -11.79 3.96
CA VAL A 179 -7.59 -10.34 4.21
C VAL A 179 -9.06 -9.99 4.20
N ARG A 180 -9.50 -9.22 5.20
CA ARG A 180 -10.90 -8.79 5.33
C ARG A 180 -10.98 -7.31 5.63
N SER A 181 -12.00 -6.65 5.09
CA SER A 181 -12.43 -5.35 5.56
C SER A 181 -13.51 -5.51 6.63
N VAL A 182 -13.44 -4.68 7.67
CA VAL A 182 -14.40 -4.62 8.77
C VAL A 182 -15.15 -3.30 8.63
N GLY A 183 -16.39 -3.40 8.17
CA GLY A 183 -17.28 -2.27 7.97
C GLY A 183 -18.11 -1.92 9.20
N LEU A 184 -19.21 -1.21 8.96
CA LEU A 184 -20.18 -0.85 9.99
C LEU A 184 -20.72 -2.09 10.72
N TYR A 185 -20.96 -1.93 12.03
CA TYR A 185 -21.45 -2.98 12.91
C TYR A 185 -20.57 -4.24 12.99
N GLY A 186 -19.29 -4.13 12.59
CA GLY A 186 -18.34 -5.24 12.63
C GLY A 186 -18.54 -6.28 11.53
N VAL A 187 -19.30 -5.95 10.48
CA VAL A 187 -19.49 -6.85 9.32
C VAL A 187 -18.16 -7.03 8.61
N LYS A 188 -17.70 -8.28 8.52
CA LYS A 188 -16.44 -8.64 7.88
C LYS A 188 -16.69 -9.11 6.46
N ARG A 189 -16.01 -8.51 5.48
CA ARG A 189 -16.05 -8.91 4.06
C ARG A 189 -14.66 -9.32 3.63
N THR A 190 -14.55 -10.37 2.82
CA THR A 190 -13.28 -10.70 2.17
C THR A 190 -12.90 -9.53 1.27
N LEU A 191 -11.66 -9.06 1.42
CA LEU A 191 -11.11 -8.03 0.57
C LEU A 191 -10.33 -8.73 -0.54
N ASP A 192 -10.84 -8.69 -1.76
CA ASP A 192 -10.16 -9.30 -2.90
C ASP A 192 -9.11 -8.34 -3.48
N LEU A 193 -8.04 -8.88 -4.05
CA LEU A 193 -7.14 -8.09 -4.87
C LEU A 193 -7.84 -7.70 -6.18
N PRO A 194 -7.69 -6.46 -6.66
CA PRO A 194 -8.23 -6.04 -7.93
C PRO A 194 -7.66 -6.91 -9.06
N THR A 195 -8.52 -7.33 -9.98
CA THR A 195 -8.11 -8.12 -11.14
C THR A 195 -7.17 -7.31 -12.05
N PRO A 196 -6.29 -7.96 -12.84
CA PRO A 196 -5.31 -7.27 -13.69
C PRO A 196 -5.89 -6.22 -14.63
N ASN A 197 -7.15 -6.36 -15.05
CA ASN A 197 -7.83 -5.41 -15.93
C ASN A 197 -8.21 -4.11 -15.21
N ARG A 198 -8.59 -4.16 -13.92
CA ARG A 198 -8.76 -2.95 -13.11
C ARG A 198 -7.41 -2.34 -12.74
N CYS A 199 -6.40 -3.17 -12.45
CA CYS A 199 -5.01 -2.72 -12.25
C CYS A 199 -4.44 -1.90 -13.43
N ARG A 200 -4.93 -2.07 -14.67
CA ARG A 200 -4.50 -1.23 -15.81
C ARG A 200 -4.92 0.22 -15.66
N GLU A 201 -6.13 0.49 -15.19
CA GLU A 201 -6.61 1.86 -14.86
C GLU A 201 -5.73 2.48 -13.75
N PHE A 202 -5.24 1.66 -12.81
CA PHE A 202 -4.38 2.10 -11.72
C PHE A 202 -2.89 2.24 -12.08
N VAL A 203 -2.39 1.68 -13.19
CA VAL A 203 -0.94 1.50 -13.41
C VAL A 203 -0.42 1.94 -14.79
N ASN A 204 -1.17 1.81 -15.89
CA ASN A 204 -0.65 2.13 -17.23
C ASN A 204 -1.76 2.03 -18.28
N ASP A 205 -2.03 3.11 -18.99
CA ASP A 205 -2.35 3.04 -20.42
C ASP A 205 -1.75 4.24 -21.17
N GLY A 206 -0.41 4.25 -21.22
CA GLY A 206 0.37 4.90 -22.27
C GLY A 206 0.63 3.96 -23.46
N VAL A 207 -0.20 2.93 -23.67
CA VAL A 207 -0.01 1.97 -24.77
C VAL A 207 -1.27 1.91 -25.61
N GLY A 208 -1.25 2.65 -26.71
CA GLY A 208 -2.03 2.29 -27.87
C GLY A 208 -1.75 0.84 -28.25
N SER A 209 -2.75 -0.01 -28.04
CA SER A 209 -3.08 -1.25 -28.73
C SER A 209 -1.93 -2.17 -29.25
N ARG A 210 -2.01 -3.46 -28.86
CA ARG A 210 -1.63 -4.68 -29.64
C ARG A 210 -0.44 -5.59 -29.22
N ILE A 211 0.17 -5.52 -28.02
CA ILE A 211 1.33 -6.43 -27.75
C ILE A 211 1.20 -7.36 -26.50
N ALA A 212 0.27 -7.16 -25.58
CA ALA A 212 0.31 -7.88 -24.29
C ALA A 212 -0.50 -9.21 -24.22
N ALA A 213 -0.43 -10.08 -25.23
CA ALA A 213 -1.01 -11.42 -25.16
C ALA A 213 -0.07 -12.50 -24.55
N GLY A 214 1.20 -12.18 -24.30
CA GLY A 214 2.23 -13.21 -24.07
C GLY A 214 2.86 -13.34 -22.67
N ALA A 215 2.52 -12.50 -21.69
CA ALA A 215 3.32 -12.42 -20.45
C ALA A 215 2.65 -12.94 -19.17
N PHE A 216 1.40 -13.41 -19.22
CA PHE A 216 0.66 -13.88 -18.04
C PHE A 216 0.64 -15.41 -17.84
N SER A 217 1.23 -16.20 -18.74
CA SER A 217 1.28 -17.67 -18.63
C SER A 217 2.39 -18.21 -17.72
N GLY A 218 3.27 -17.37 -17.18
CA GLY A 218 4.49 -17.81 -16.48
C GLY A 218 4.37 -18.08 -14.98
N LEU A 219 3.24 -17.75 -14.33
CA LEU A 219 3.10 -17.86 -12.87
C LEU A 219 2.19 -19.00 -12.38
N GLN A 220 1.70 -19.85 -13.30
CA GLN A 220 0.83 -21.00 -12.96
C GLN A 220 1.54 -22.36 -12.98
N ASN A 221 2.84 -22.44 -13.29
CA ASN A 221 3.54 -23.72 -13.50
C ASN A 221 4.67 -24.04 -12.49
N CYS A 222 4.67 -23.48 -11.28
CA CYS A 222 5.63 -23.90 -10.22
C CYS A 222 4.98 -24.57 -9.00
N ALA A 223 3.74 -25.05 -9.15
CA ALA A 223 3.11 -25.95 -8.19
C ALA A 223 2.93 -27.34 -8.83
N HIS A 224 4.04 -27.99 -9.19
CA HIS A 224 4.22 -29.45 -9.30
C HIS A 224 5.61 -29.75 -9.88
N MET A 225 6.60 -29.84 -9.00
CA MET A 225 7.72 -30.80 -9.05
C MET A 225 8.41 -30.82 -7.69
#